data_AF-A0A1H1BA39-F1
#
_entry.id   AF-A0A1H1BA39-F1
#
_cell.length_a   1.000
_cell.length_b   1.000
_cell.length_c   1.000
_cell.angle_alpha   90.00
_cell.angle_beta   90.00
_cell.angle_gamma   90.00
#
_symmetry.space_group_name_H-M   'P 1'
#
loop_
_entity.id
_entity.type
_entity.pdbx_description
1 polymer ?
#
loop_
_entity_poly.entity_id
_entity_poly.type
_entity_poly.pdbx_seq_one_letter_code
_entity_poly.pdbx_strand_id
1 'polypeptide(L)'
;MVRTVLKRSAHAVSLACGLMTADRRMLPGFVIAGAQRSGTTSLYRALAQHPLVLKPVLRKGVHYFDMAYDRGLDWYRAHFPLQATAERLHRRHGYRPLAFESAPYYLFHPLVAARLARDLPEIKVIVLVRDPVERACSAHAHEVARGFESETCFERAVLLEEERLAGEDERLRTQPYATSHAHRHHAYLARGRYAEQLARLEDHLGERRLLVLDSHRFFADPASVYERVLRFLGLPSLGLPVFARHNARPRPLPIPAALRRRLSDYFAPWDARLRRWLGEDPSWRC
;
A
#
# COMPACT_ATOMS: atom_id res chain seq x y z
N MET A 1 -1.83 21.73 -21.77
CA MET A 1 -2.69 22.52 -20.85
C MET A 1 -4.14 22.03 -20.85
N VAL A 2 -4.82 21.95 -22.01
CA VAL A 2 -6.24 21.53 -22.16
C VAL A 2 -6.56 20.13 -21.60
N ARG A 3 -5.75 19.11 -21.89
CA ARG A 3 -5.93 17.74 -21.35
C ARG A 3 -5.87 17.67 -19.81
N THR A 4 -5.14 18.58 -19.17
CA THR A 4 -5.00 18.61 -17.70
C THR A 4 -6.21 19.28 -17.05
N VAL A 5 -6.74 20.34 -17.66
CA VAL A 5 -7.96 21.00 -17.21
C VAL A 5 -9.16 20.06 -17.35
N LEU A 6 -9.31 19.40 -18.49
CA LEU A 6 -10.41 18.45 -18.75
C LEU A 6 -10.41 17.28 -17.73
N LYS A 7 -9.23 16.73 -17.42
CA LYS A 7 -9.07 15.67 -16.39
C LYS A 7 -9.44 16.16 -14.99
N ARG A 8 -9.09 17.41 -14.65
CA ARG A 8 -9.44 18.00 -13.34
C ARG A 8 -10.95 18.22 -13.23
N SER A 9 -11.60 18.72 -14.28
CA SER A 9 -13.05 18.91 -14.31
C SER A 9 -13.80 17.58 -14.22
N ALA A 10 -13.39 16.56 -14.98
CA ALA A 10 -14.00 15.22 -14.88
C ALA A 10 -13.84 14.60 -13.49
N HIS A 11 -12.68 14.79 -12.85
CA HIS A 11 -12.43 14.32 -11.49
C HIS A 11 -13.29 15.06 -10.45
N ALA A 12 -13.44 16.39 -10.60
CA ALA A 12 -14.29 17.20 -9.73
C ALA A 12 -15.77 16.82 -9.85
N VAL A 13 -16.27 16.64 -11.08
CA VAL A 13 -17.66 16.19 -11.33
C VAL A 13 -17.87 14.79 -10.74
N SER A 14 -16.98 13.85 -11.03
CA SER A 14 -17.09 12.49 -10.47
C SER A 14 -17.03 12.47 -8.95
N LEU A 15 -16.24 13.34 -8.31
CA LEU A 15 -16.18 13.45 -6.86
C LEU A 15 -17.46 14.09 -6.30
N ALA A 16 -17.98 15.14 -6.94
CA ALA A 16 -19.24 15.77 -6.54
C ALA A 16 -20.41 14.79 -6.62
N CYS A 17 -20.56 14.09 -7.74
CA CYS A 17 -21.53 13.00 -7.87
C CYS A 17 -21.27 11.90 -6.84
N GLY A 18 -20.00 11.61 -6.54
CA GLY A 18 -19.59 10.66 -5.52
C GLY A 18 -20.10 11.04 -4.13
N LEU A 19 -19.92 12.30 -3.74
CA LEU A 19 -20.37 12.86 -2.47
C LEU A 19 -21.90 12.86 -2.36
N MET A 20 -22.61 13.26 -3.43
CA MET A 20 -24.08 13.22 -3.48
C MET A 20 -24.66 11.80 -3.35
N THR A 21 -23.83 10.76 -3.49
CA THR A 21 -24.24 9.35 -3.42
C THR A 21 -23.45 8.56 -2.38
N ALA A 22 -22.79 9.24 -1.44
CA ALA A 22 -21.85 8.61 -0.50
C ALA A 22 -22.51 7.53 0.39
N ASP A 23 -23.72 7.79 0.86
CA ASP A 23 -24.56 6.88 1.66
C ASP A 23 -24.84 5.55 0.92
N ARG A 24 -25.01 5.61 -0.40
CA ARG A 24 -25.27 4.47 -1.30
C ARG A 24 -24.00 3.82 -1.86
N ARG A 25 -22.82 4.31 -1.50
CA ARG A 25 -21.52 3.74 -1.92
C ARG A 25 -20.98 2.75 -0.91
N MET A 26 -20.14 1.86 -1.41
CA MET A 26 -19.43 0.88 -0.61
C MET A 26 -18.31 1.56 0.19
N LEU A 27 -17.94 0.93 1.30
CA LEU A 27 -16.62 1.06 1.91
C LEU A 27 -15.77 -0.15 1.50
N PRO A 28 -14.43 -0.02 1.46
CA PRO A 28 -13.58 -1.15 1.11
C PRO A 28 -13.63 -2.23 2.19
N GLY A 29 -13.68 -3.49 1.75
CA GLY A 29 -13.54 -4.66 2.62
C GLY A 29 -12.08 -5.06 2.85
N PHE A 30 -11.17 -4.54 2.02
CA PHE A 30 -9.73 -4.69 2.26
C PHE A 30 -8.90 -3.55 1.65
N VAL A 31 -7.67 -3.39 2.14
CA VAL A 31 -6.67 -2.47 1.57
C VAL A 31 -5.33 -3.16 1.34
N ILE A 32 -4.64 -2.77 0.28
CA ILE A 32 -3.21 -3.10 0.09
C ILE A 32 -2.39 -1.94 0.66
N ALA A 33 -2.01 -2.04 1.93
CA ALA A 33 -1.45 -0.94 2.71
C ALA A 33 0.03 -0.67 2.44
N GLY A 34 0.74 -1.62 1.82
CA GLY A 34 2.17 -1.49 1.62
C GLY A 34 2.82 -2.76 1.07
N ALA A 35 4.14 -2.79 0.97
CA ALA A 35 5.03 -1.65 1.14
C ALA A 35 5.26 -0.91 -0.19
N GLN A 36 5.64 0.36 -0.11
CA GLN A 36 6.02 1.14 -1.29
C GLN A 36 7.17 0.41 -2.03
N ARG A 37 7.06 0.26 -3.35
CA ARG A 37 8.06 -0.44 -4.20
C ARG A 37 8.21 -1.95 -3.97
N SER A 38 7.24 -2.59 -3.33
CA SER A 38 7.18 -4.05 -3.13
C SER A 38 6.14 -4.76 -4.03
N GLY A 39 5.82 -4.20 -5.20
CA GLY A 39 4.92 -4.86 -6.17
C GLY A 39 3.41 -4.65 -5.93
N THR A 40 3.01 -3.76 -5.03
CA THR A 40 1.58 -3.48 -4.73
C THR A 40 0.73 -3.12 -5.95
N THR A 41 1.30 -2.43 -6.95
CA THR A 41 0.58 -2.11 -8.21
C THR A 41 0.32 -3.34 -9.07
N SER A 42 1.24 -4.31 -9.09
CA SER A 42 1.05 -5.58 -9.78
C SER A 42 -0.07 -6.38 -9.13
N LEU A 43 -0.04 -6.54 -7.80
CA LEU A 43 -1.12 -7.20 -7.05
C LEU A 43 -2.46 -6.48 -7.22
N TYR A 44 -2.49 -5.15 -7.11
CA TYR A 44 -3.70 -4.35 -7.33
C TYR A 44 -4.33 -4.62 -8.70
N ARG A 45 -3.51 -4.71 -9.77
CA ARG A 45 -4.01 -4.95 -11.12
C ARG A 45 -4.44 -6.40 -11.34
N ALA A 46 -3.80 -7.36 -10.71
CA ALA A 46 -4.26 -8.76 -10.71
C ALA A 46 -5.62 -8.88 -10.02
N LEU A 47 -5.77 -8.33 -8.81
CA LEU A 47 -7.03 -8.37 -8.06
C LEU A 47 -8.16 -7.60 -8.74
N ALA A 48 -7.86 -6.46 -9.39
CA ALA A 48 -8.87 -5.67 -10.11
C ALA A 48 -9.46 -6.38 -11.34
N GLN A 49 -8.90 -7.51 -11.77
CA GLN A 49 -9.48 -8.36 -12.83
C GLN A 49 -10.54 -9.33 -12.29
N HIS A 50 -10.57 -9.57 -10.97
CA HIS A 50 -11.53 -10.49 -10.37
C HIS A 50 -12.96 -9.89 -10.41
N PRO A 51 -13.98 -10.62 -10.91
CA PRO A 51 -15.34 -10.07 -11.07
C PRO A 51 -15.99 -9.54 -9.78
N LEU A 52 -15.54 -10.05 -8.63
CA LEU A 52 -16.05 -9.70 -7.30
C LEU A 52 -15.15 -8.71 -6.54
N VAL A 53 -14.13 -8.15 -7.19
CA VAL A 53 -13.23 -7.15 -6.58
C VAL A 53 -13.42 -5.81 -7.28
N LEU A 54 -13.92 -4.84 -6.51
CA LEU A 54 -14.36 -3.54 -7.02
C LEU A 54 -13.34 -2.45 -6.66
N LYS A 55 -12.60 -1.98 -7.66
CA LYS A 55 -11.61 -0.90 -7.51
C LYS A 55 -12.26 0.49 -7.36
N PRO A 56 -11.54 1.50 -6.85
CA PRO A 56 -12.04 2.87 -6.81
C PRO A 56 -12.35 3.39 -8.23
N VAL A 57 -13.37 4.24 -8.33
CA VAL A 57 -13.89 4.74 -9.63
C VAL A 57 -12.93 5.71 -10.31
N LEU A 58 -12.15 6.46 -9.52
CA LEU A 58 -11.28 7.53 -10.02
C LEU A 58 -9.84 7.05 -10.26
N ARG A 59 -9.16 6.60 -9.21
CA ARG A 59 -7.73 6.25 -9.27
C ARG A 59 -7.33 5.27 -8.18
N LYS A 60 -6.22 4.56 -8.40
CA LYS A 60 -5.52 3.82 -7.37
C LYS A 60 -4.92 4.80 -6.34
N GLY A 61 -5.03 4.47 -5.06
CA GLY A 61 -4.48 5.26 -3.95
C GLY A 61 -5.38 6.45 -3.64
N VAL A 62 -6.40 6.21 -2.80
CA VAL A 62 -7.29 7.28 -2.36
C VAL A 62 -6.57 8.18 -1.36
N HIS A 63 -5.68 7.60 -0.56
CA HIS A 63 -4.87 8.31 0.44
C HIS A 63 -5.74 9.03 1.50
N TYR A 64 -6.81 8.37 1.93
CA TYR A 64 -7.71 8.88 2.97
C TYR A 64 -7.07 8.78 4.35
N PHE A 65 -6.63 7.59 4.74
CA PHE A 65 -6.14 7.34 6.10
C PHE A 65 -4.78 7.99 6.42
N ASP A 66 -4.06 8.48 5.42
CA ASP A 66 -2.75 9.14 5.56
C ASP A 66 -2.77 10.64 5.23
N MET A 67 -3.38 11.06 4.11
CA MET A 67 -3.23 12.43 3.58
C MET A 67 -4.51 13.25 3.54
N ALA A 68 -5.68 12.62 3.59
CA ALA A 68 -6.97 13.27 3.36
C ALA A 68 -7.99 12.92 4.45
N TYR A 69 -7.50 12.64 5.65
CA TYR A 69 -8.33 12.14 6.75
C TYR A 69 -9.30 13.20 7.28
N ASP A 70 -8.90 14.48 7.16
CA ASP A 70 -9.70 15.68 7.45
C ASP A 70 -10.95 15.80 6.57
N ARG A 71 -10.99 15.10 5.43
CA ARG A 71 -12.10 15.19 4.46
C ARG A 71 -13.36 14.43 4.90
N GLY A 72 -13.26 13.59 5.93
CA GLY A 72 -14.36 12.79 6.46
C GLY A 72 -14.69 11.54 5.64
N LEU A 73 -15.44 10.62 6.27
CA LEU A 73 -15.70 9.30 5.71
C LEU A 73 -16.57 9.33 4.45
N ASP A 74 -17.48 10.30 4.31
CA ASP A 74 -18.31 10.43 3.10
C ASP A 74 -17.47 10.81 1.88
N TRP A 75 -16.45 11.65 2.07
CA TRP A 75 -15.47 11.92 1.03
C TRP A 75 -14.73 10.65 0.62
N TYR A 76 -14.39 9.78 1.58
CA TYR A 76 -13.76 8.50 1.27
C TYR A 76 -14.70 7.58 0.48
N ARG A 77 -15.96 7.45 0.92
CA ARG A 77 -17.01 6.64 0.25
C ARG A 77 -17.24 7.07 -1.19
N ALA A 78 -17.15 8.37 -1.48
CA ALA A 78 -17.31 8.93 -2.82
C ALA A 78 -16.40 8.30 -3.88
N HIS A 79 -15.28 7.68 -3.48
CA HIS A 79 -14.34 7.03 -4.38
C HIS A 79 -14.71 5.60 -4.79
N PHE A 80 -15.70 4.98 -4.15
CA PHE A 80 -16.03 3.55 -4.35
C PHE A 80 -17.33 3.35 -5.11
N PRO A 81 -17.55 2.17 -5.74
CA PRO A 81 -18.79 1.87 -6.44
C PRO A 81 -20.04 1.89 -5.57
N LEU A 82 -21.20 1.94 -6.22
CA LEU A 82 -22.50 1.87 -5.55
C LEU A 82 -22.75 0.47 -4.99
N GLN A 83 -23.45 0.39 -3.86
CA GLN A 83 -23.90 -0.87 -3.25
C GLN A 83 -24.78 -1.67 -4.23
N ALA A 84 -25.62 -1.00 -5.02
CA ALA A 84 -26.42 -1.64 -6.08
C ALA A 84 -25.56 -2.39 -7.13
N THR A 85 -24.32 -1.95 -7.39
CA THR A 85 -23.38 -2.69 -8.24
C THR A 85 -22.97 -3.98 -7.57
N ALA A 86 -22.66 -3.94 -6.26
CA ALA A 86 -22.30 -5.13 -5.50
C ALA A 86 -23.46 -6.11 -5.37
N GLU A 87 -24.68 -5.64 -5.13
CA GLU A 87 -25.89 -6.49 -5.05
C GLU A 87 -26.14 -7.25 -6.36
N ARG A 88 -25.97 -6.58 -7.50
CA ARG A 88 -26.14 -7.21 -8.82
C ARG A 88 -25.12 -8.33 -9.03
N LEU A 89 -23.86 -8.08 -8.68
CA LEU A 89 -22.80 -9.08 -8.78
C LEU A 89 -23.02 -10.23 -7.79
N HIS A 90 -23.48 -9.92 -6.58
CA HIS A 90 -23.84 -10.91 -5.59
C HIS A 90 -24.92 -11.86 -6.10
N ARG A 91 -26.03 -11.33 -6.64
CA ARG A 91 -27.09 -12.14 -7.27
C ARG A 91 -26.59 -13.01 -8.42
N ARG A 92 -25.62 -12.52 -9.20
CA ARG A 92 -25.07 -13.24 -10.35
C ARG A 92 -24.13 -14.38 -9.95
N HIS A 93 -23.31 -14.18 -8.92
CA HIS A 93 -22.21 -15.09 -8.59
C HIS A 93 -22.43 -15.88 -7.30
N GLY A 94 -23.37 -15.50 -6.43
CA GLY A 94 -23.61 -16.12 -5.13
C GLY A 94 -22.62 -15.71 -4.03
N TYR A 95 -21.65 -14.85 -4.33
CA TYR A 95 -20.62 -14.38 -3.39
C TYR A 95 -20.69 -12.86 -3.21
N ARG A 96 -20.37 -12.37 -2.01
CA ARG A 96 -20.40 -10.92 -1.72
C ARG A 96 -19.18 -10.23 -2.35
N PRO A 97 -19.35 -9.25 -3.26
CA PRO A 97 -18.22 -8.48 -3.79
C PRO A 97 -17.55 -7.62 -2.73
N LEU A 98 -16.25 -7.39 -2.88
CA LEU A 98 -15.46 -6.54 -2.00
C LEU A 98 -14.94 -5.33 -2.78
N ALA A 99 -15.20 -4.13 -2.26
CA ALA A 99 -14.45 -2.95 -2.69
C ALA A 99 -13.06 -2.92 -2.05
N PHE A 100 -12.09 -2.28 -2.70
CA PHE A 100 -10.73 -2.19 -2.16
C PHE A 100 -9.97 -0.96 -2.63
N GLU A 101 -8.85 -0.66 -1.97
CA GLU A 101 -7.87 0.30 -2.48
C GLU A 101 -6.41 -0.13 -2.21
N SER A 102 -5.47 0.68 -2.70
CA SER A 102 -4.04 0.47 -2.45
C SER A 102 -3.28 1.78 -2.33
N ALA A 103 -2.88 2.10 -1.10
CA ALA A 103 -2.08 3.27 -0.75
C ALA A 103 -0.87 2.81 0.07
N PRO A 104 0.31 2.59 -0.57
CA PRO A 104 1.46 1.98 0.10
C PRO A 104 2.09 2.76 1.27
N TYR A 105 1.67 4.02 1.48
CA TYR A 105 2.09 4.82 2.63
C TYR A 105 1.31 4.45 3.89
N TYR A 106 0.15 3.78 3.76
CA TYR A 106 -0.67 3.31 4.89
C TYR A 106 0.11 2.45 5.88
N LEU A 107 0.98 1.56 5.39
CA LEU A 107 1.81 0.72 6.24
C LEU A 107 2.71 1.55 7.17
N PHE A 108 3.32 2.63 6.65
CA PHE A 108 4.33 3.40 7.36
C PHE A 108 3.75 4.53 8.22
N HIS A 109 2.65 5.15 7.79
CA HIS A 109 2.06 6.30 8.50
C HIS A 109 1.60 5.91 9.93
N PRO A 110 1.99 6.67 10.98
CA PRO A 110 1.82 6.25 12.37
C PRO A 110 0.37 6.08 12.81
N LEU A 111 -0.54 6.91 12.28
CA LEU A 111 -1.95 6.90 12.67
C LEU A 111 -2.85 5.96 11.86
N VAL A 112 -2.36 5.33 10.79
CA VAL A 112 -3.25 4.60 9.87
C VAL A 112 -3.85 3.36 10.51
N ALA A 113 -3.09 2.61 11.31
CA ALA A 113 -3.59 1.42 12.00
C ALA A 113 -4.80 1.74 12.89
N ALA A 114 -4.68 2.79 13.73
CA ALA A 114 -5.75 3.26 14.60
C ALA A 114 -6.97 3.76 13.82
N ARG A 115 -6.75 4.52 12.75
CA ARG A 115 -7.85 5.02 11.91
C ARG A 115 -8.60 3.90 11.19
N LEU A 116 -7.88 2.91 10.67
CA LEU A 116 -8.48 1.73 10.05
C LEU A 116 -9.34 0.96 11.07
N ALA A 117 -8.82 0.72 12.26
CA ALA A 117 -9.55 0.02 13.32
C ALA A 117 -10.82 0.77 13.76
N ARG A 118 -10.76 2.10 13.86
CA ARG A 118 -11.91 2.95 14.22
C ARG A 118 -12.97 2.98 13.12
N ASP A 119 -12.56 3.33 11.90
CA ASP A 119 -13.52 3.69 10.84
C ASP A 119 -13.99 2.46 10.07
N LEU A 120 -13.18 1.39 10.02
CA LEU A 120 -13.43 0.16 9.27
C LEU A 120 -13.07 -1.07 10.12
N PRO A 121 -13.83 -1.37 11.18
CA PRO A 121 -13.46 -2.42 12.15
C PRO A 121 -13.39 -3.83 11.55
N GLU A 122 -13.96 -4.10 10.38
CA GLU A 122 -13.86 -5.42 9.71
C GLU A 122 -12.80 -5.48 8.60
N ILE A 123 -12.02 -4.40 8.42
CA ILE A 123 -11.10 -4.30 7.29
C ILE A 123 -10.02 -5.38 7.32
N LYS A 124 -9.76 -5.99 6.17
CA LYS A 124 -8.59 -6.83 5.94
C LYS A 124 -7.45 -6.01 5.33
N VAL A 125 -6.22 -6.26 5.77
CA VAL A 125 -5.02 -5.54 5.32
C VAL A 125 -4.05 -6.52 4.67
N ILE A 126 -3.64 -6.21 3.46
CA ILE A 126 -2.62 -6.96 2.72
C ILE A 126 -1.34 -6.12 2.63
N VAL A 127 -0.20 -6.72 2.95
CA VAL A 127 1.13 -6.12 2.89
C VAL A 127 2.06 -6.99 2.06
N LEU A 128 2.71 -6.41 1.05
CA LEU A 128 3.82 -7.03 0.35
C LEU A 128 5.15 -6.51 0.91
N VAL A 129 6.00 -7.40 1.37
CA VAL A 129 7.39 -7.10 1.77
C VAL A 129 8.36 -7.54 0.68
N ARG A 130 9.55 -6.94 0.65
CA ARG A 130 10.62 -7.19 -0.33
C ARG A 130 11.94 -6.99 0.39
N ASP A 131 13.05 -7.50 -0.14
CA ASP A 131 14.40 -7.09 0.28
C ASP A 131 14.43 -5.58 0.57
N PRO A 132 14.62 -5.18 1.84
CA PRO A 132 14.48 -3.79 2.26
C PRO A 132 15.57 -2.90 1.66
N VAL A 133 16.74 -3.45 1.30
CA VAL A 133 17.83 -2.74 0.61
C VAL A 133 17.42 -2.43 -0.82
N GLU A 134 16.95 -3.43 -1.55
CA GLU A 134 16.45 -3.27 -2.92
C GLU A 134 15.21 -2.36 -2.97
N ARG A 135 14.35 -2.44 -1.95
CA ARG A 135 13.18 -1.56 -1.83
C ARG A 135 13.60 -0.11 -1.57
N ALA A 136 14.56 0.13 -0.66
CA ALA A 136 15.06 1.48 -0.35
C ALA A 136 15.66 2.16 -1.57
N CYS A 137 16.55 1.47 -2.28
CA CYS A 137 17.16 1.97 -3.51
C CYS A 137 16.10 2.23 -4.60
N SER A 138 15.11 1.33 -4.75
CA SER A 138 14.01 1.54 -5.68
C SER A 138 13.08 2.70 -5.29
N ALA A 139 12.94 2.99 -4.00
CA ALA A 139 12.14 4.10 -3.50
C ALA A 139 12.84 5.43 -3.75
N HIS A 140 14.13 5.53 -3.42
CA HIS A 140 14.96 6.69 -3.73
C HIS A 140 14.91 7.07 -5.21
N ALA A 141 15.21 6.13 -6.11
CA ALA A 141 15.14 6.37 -7.56
C ALA A 141 13.72 6.77 -8.03
N HIS A 142 12.67 6.28 -7.35
CA HIS A 142 11.29 6.65 -7.68
C HIS A 142 10.95 8.08 -7.24
N GLU A 143 11.42 8.52 -6.07
CA GLU A 143 11.18 9.86 -5.56
C GLU A 143 12.02 10.90 -6.30
N VAL A 144 13.26 10.60 -6.66
CA VAL A 144 14.09 11.42 -7.57
C VAL A 144 13.37 11.63 -8.90
N ALA A 145 12.91 10.54 -9.54
CA ALA A 145 12.22 10.62 -10.82
C ALA A 145 10.85 11.34 -10.76
N ARG A 146 10.33 11.62 -9.57
CA ARG A 146 9.08 12.39 -9.37
C ARG A 146 9.37 13.83 -8.91
N GLY A 147 10.63 14.19 -8.68
CA GLY A 147 11.02 15.50 -8.13
C GLY A 147 10.72 15.67 -6.64
N PHE A 148 10.51 14.57 -5.90
CA PHE A 148 10.32 14.60 -4.45
C PHE A 148 11.62 14.34 -3.68
N GLU A 149 12.70 13.97 -4.36
CA GLU A 149 14.05 13.89 -3.80
C GLU A 149 15.01 14.65 -4.70
N SER A 150 15.78 15.57 -4.10
CA SER A 150 16.79 16.37 -4.78
C SER A 150 18.19 15.74 -4.68
N GLU A 151 18.46 14.97 -3.63
CA GLU A 151 19.71 14.24 -3.46
C GLU A 151 19.70 13.00 -4.36
N THR A 152 20.48 13.04 -5.43
CA THR A 152 20.52 11.97 -6.44
C THR A 152 21.43 10.81 -6.06
N CYS A 153 22.31 10.98 -5.07
CA CYS A 153 23.13 9.92 -4.50
C CYS A 153 22.37 9.19 -3.39
N PHE A 154 22.03 7.91 -3.64
CA PHE A 154 21.29 7.09 -2.67
C PHE A 154 21.99 7.01 -1.30
N GLU A 155 23.32 6.87 -1.27
CA GLU A 155 24.04 6.79 0.01
C GLU A 155 23.93 8.08 0.82
N ARG A 156 24.03 9.25 0.17
CA ARG A 156 23.86 10.54 0.84
C ARG A 156 22.41 10.74 1.30
N ALA A 157 21.43 10.37 0.48
CA ALA A 157 20.02 10.43 0.84
C ALA A 157 19.70 9.59 2.09
N VAL A 158 20.33 8.42 2.24
CA VAL A 158 20.20 7.57 3.43
C VAL A 158 20.82 8.23 4.67
N LEU A 159 21.98 8.89 4.54
CA LEU A 159 22.61 9.60 5.67
C LEU A 159 21.78 10.80 6.14
N LEU A 160 21.09 11.47 5.21
CA LEU A 160 20.21 12.61 5.52
C LEU A 160 18.86 12.17 6.11
N GLU A 161 18.50 10.90 6.04
CA GLU A 161 17.17 10.43 6.45
C GLU A 161 16.89 10.69 7.93
N GLU A 162 17.86 10.42 8.81
CA GLU A 162 17.69 10.60 10.26
C GLU A 162 17.35 12.05 10.60
N GLU A 163 18.13 13.01 10.08
CA GLU A 163 17.89 14.44 10.26
C GLU A 163 16.52 14.86 9.67
N ARG A 164 16.21 14.41 8.45
CA ARG A 164 14.95 14.75 7.77
C ARG A 164 13.70 14.20 8.46
N LEU A 165 13.82 13.09 9.18
CA LEU A 165 12.71 12.44 9.87
C LEU A 165 12.62 12.81 11.35
N ALA A 166 13.60 13.52 11.90
CA ALA A 166 13.63 13.90 13.31
C ALA A 166 12.34 14.64 13.71
N GLY A 167 11.63 14.09 14.70
CA GLY A 167 10.39 14.65 15.22
C GLY A 167 9.15 14.48 14.33
N GLU A 168 9.27 14.00 13.09
CA GLU A 168 8.14 13.96 12.15
C GLU A 168 7.08 12.93 12.54
N ASP A 169 7.46 11.76 13.11
CA ASP A 169 6.49 10.76 13.59
C ASP A 169 5.66 11.33 14.75
N GLU A 170 6.31 11.99 15.72
CA GLU A 170 5.66 12.63 16.87
C GLU A 170 4.76 13.78 16.44
N ARG A 171 5.22 14.61 15.49
CA ARG A 171 4.41 15.69 14.91
C ARG A 171 3.15 15.14 14.25
N LEU A 172 3.24 14.04 13.50
CA LEU A 172 2.08 13.41 12.86
C LEU A 172 1.10 12.80 13.87
N ARG A 173 1.58 12.36 15.04
CA ARG A 173 0.70 11.85 16.12
C ARG A 173 -0.03 12.97 16.86
N THR A 174 0.68 14.04 17.19
CA THR A 174 0.15 15.19 17.95
C THR A 174 -0.69 16.13 17.09
N GLN A 175 -0.45 16.16 15.78
CA GLN A 175 -1.24 16.92 14.81
C GLN A 175 -1.84 15.97 13.77
N PRO A 176 -2.98 15.29 14.06
CA PRO A 176 -3.46 14.19 13.25
C PRO A 176 -3.71 14.54 11.78
N TYR A 177 -4.10 15.77 11.46
CA TYR A 177 -4.35 16.18 10.07
C TYR A 177 -3.11 16.76 9.37
N ALA A 178 -1.97 16.82 10.06
CA ALA A 178 -0.74 17.29 9.46
C ALA A 178 -0.24 16.31 8.40
N THR A 179 0.48 16.87 7.42
CA THR A 179 1.20 16.08 6.42
C THR A 179 2.69 16.36 6.56
N SER A 180 3.50 15.41 6.10
CA SER A 180 4.96 15.52 6.12
C SER A 180 5.52 15.08 4.79
N HIS A 181 6.26 15.99 4.14
CA HIS A 181 6.96 15.67 2.91
C HIS A 181 8.09 14.67 3.17
N ALA A 182 8.95 14.95 4.16
CA ALA A 182 10.09 14.11 4.49
C ALA A 182 9.66 12.71 4.93
N HIS A 183 8.70 12.59 5.85
CA HIS A 183 8.17 11.30 6.28
C HIS A 183 7.55 10.51 5.12
N ARG A 184 6.89 11.20 4.18
CA ARG A 184 6.27 10.57 3.01
C ARG A 184 7.28 10.14 1.94
N HIS A 185 8.33 10.93 1.70
CA HIS A 185 9.16 10.82 0.49
C HIS A 185 10.64 10.52 0.77
N HIS A 186 11.14 10.76 1.99
CA HIS A 186 12.56 10.60 2.35
C HIS A 186 12.84 9.47 3.35
N ALA A 187 11.80 8.78 3.83
CA ALA A 187 11.95 7.60 4.68
C ALA A 187 12.36 6.37 3.86
N TYR A 188 13.65 6.15 3.65
CA TYR A 188 14.19 4.99 2.97
C TYR A 188 14.40 3.84 3.96
N LEU A 189 15.31 3.93 4.93
CA LEU A 189 15.58 2.86 5.89
C LEU A 189 14.40 2.58 6.82
N ALA A 190 13.77 3.61 7.38
CA ALA A 190 12.68 3.45 8.33
C ALA A 190 11.50 2.64 7.75
N ARG A 191 11.19 2.83 6.46
CA ARG A 191 10.16 2.04 5.75
C ARG A 191 10.54 0.57 5.56
N GLY A 192 11.83 0.25 5.55
CA GLY A 192 12.35 -1.12 5.46
C GLY A 192 12.25 -1.90 6.77
N ARG A 193 12.04 -1.23 7.91
CA ARG A 193 11.77 -1.88 9.20
C ARG A 193 10.33 -2.38 9.26
N TYR A 194 9.98 -3.32 8.40
CA TYR A 194 8.60 -3.79 8.23
C TYR A 194 8.00 -4.37 9.50
N ALA A 195 8.80 -5.09 10.30
CA ALA A 195 8.33 -5.72 11.54
C ALA A 195 7.73 -4.70 12.53
N GLU A 196 8.25 -3.47 12.61
CA GLU A 196 7.69 -2.41 13.45
C GLU A 196 6.29 -1.99 12.96
N GLN A 197 6.17 -1.82 11.65
CA GLN A 197 4.94 -1.37 11.00
C GLN A 197 3.84 -2.44 11.04
N LEU A 198 4.24 -3.70 10.88
CA LEU A 198 3.35 -4.87 10.97
C LEU A 198 2.86 -5.10 12.39
N ALA A 199 3.73 -5.00 13.40
CA ALA A 199 3.33 -5.07 14.81
C ALA A 199 2.27 -4.01 15.13
N ARG A 200 2.50 -2.75 14.72
CA ARG A 200 1.51 -1.68 14.93
C ARG A 200 0.15 -1.97 14.27
N LEU A 201 0.14 -2.54 13.07
CA LEU A 201 -1.11 -2.95 12.41
C LEU A 201 -1.79 -4.08 13.17
N GLU A 202 -1.04 -5.09 13.57
CA GLU A 202 -1.54 -6.25 14.33
C GLU A 202 -2.07 -5.84 15.71
N ASP A 203 -1.45 -4.88 16.40
CA ASP A 203 -1.93 -4.41 17.71
C ASP A 203 -3.34 -3.79 17.63
N HIS A 204 -3.69 -3.17 16.51
CA HIS A 204 -5.00 -2.52 16.31
C HIS A 204 -6.02 -3.44 15.60
N LEU A 205 -5.54 -4.30 14.69
CA LEU A 205 -6.38 -5.10 13.81
C LEU A 205 -6.40 -6.59 14.19
N GLY A 206 -5.45 -7.06 14.98
CA GLY A 206 -5.26 -8.48 15.24
C GLY A 206 -4.81 -9.27 14.00
N GLU A 207 -4.25 -10.44 14.27
CA GLU A 207 -3.58 -11.29 13.27
C GLU A 207 -4.50 -11.71 12.12
N ARG A 208 -5.75 -12.07 12.40
CA ARG A 208 -6.71 -12.59 11.40
C ARG A 208 -7.07 -11.58 10.31
N ARG A 209 -6.87 -10.28 10.56
CA ARG A 209 -7.13 -9.19 9.61
C ARG A 209 -5.89 -8.80 8.81
N LEU A 210 -4.73 -9.44 9.02
CA LEU A 210 -3.47 -9.09 8.37
C LEU A 210 -2.93 -10.26 7.53
N LEU A 211 -2.65 -10.00 6.25
CA LEU A 211 -1.95 -10.92 5.37
C LEU A 211 -0.64 -10.29 4.89
N VAL A 212 0.48 -10.95 5.19
CA VAL A 212 1.81 -10.55 4.73
C VAL A 212 2.28 -11.49 3.64
N LEU A 213 2.74 -10.91 2.54
CA LEU A 213 3.19 -11.61 1.33
C LEU A 213 4.64 -11.24 1.03
N ASP A 214 5.44 -12.24 0.69
CA ASP A 214 6.76 -12.03 0.12
C ASP A 214 6.64 -11.65 -1.36
N SER A 215 7.16 -10.49 -1.73
CA SER A 215 7.08 -9.97 -3.10
C SER A 215 7.87 -10.80 -4.10
N HIS A 216 9.00 -11.41 -3.73
CA HIS A 216 9.77 -12.25 -4.64
C HIS A 216 9.01 -13.53 -4.93
N ARG A 217 8.43 -14.15 -3.89
CA ARG A 217 7.57 -15.34 -4.06
C ARG A 217 6.33 -15.02 -4.90
N PHE A 218 5.71 -13.85 -4.71
CA PHE A 218 4.61 -13.40 -5.58
C PHE A 218 5.02 -13.29 -7.05
N PHE A 219 6.25 -12.86 -7.37
CA PHE A 219 6.68 -12.79 -8.76
C PHE A 219 7.18 -14.13 -9.32
N ALA A 220 7.64 -15.05 -8.45
CA ALA A 220 8.06 -16.39 -8.84
C ALA A 220 6.87 -17.31 -9.12
N ASP A 221 5.85 -17.28 -8.25
CA ASP A 221 4.61 -18.05 -8.39
C ASP A 221 3.39 -17.17 -8.07
N PRO A 222 2.98 -16.32 -9.02
CA PRO A 222 1.88 -15.38 -8.80
C PRO A 222 0.52 -16.06 -8.64
N ALA A 223 0.32 -17.25 -9.22
CA ALA A 223 -0.94 -17.97 -9.14
C ALA A 223 -1.20 -18.48 -7.71
N SER A 224 -0.21 -19.14 -7.10
CA SER A 224 -0.33 -19.64 -5.72
C SER A 224 -0.55 -18.50 -4.72
N VAL A 225 0.21 -17.40 -4.86
CA VAL A 225 0.03 -16.23 -3.99
C VAL A 225 -1.35 -15.58 -4.19
N TYR A 226 -1.84 -15.50 -5.43
CA TYR A 226 -3.16 -14.97 -5.72
C TYR A 226 -4.27 -15.82 -5.08
N GLU A 227 -4.19 -17.15 -5.17
CA GLU A 227 -5.13 -18.05 -4.50
C GLU A 227 -5.10 -17.91 -2.96
N ARG A 228 -3.91 -17.72 -2.37
CA ARG A 228 -3.78 -17.40 -0.94
C ARG A 228 -4.48 -16.09 -0.58
N VAL A 229 -4.39 -15.08 -1.44
CA VAL A 229 -5.11 -13.80 -1.26
C VAL A 229 -6.62 -14.00 -1.37
N LEU A 230 -7.12 -14.73 -2.35
CA LEU A 230 -8.55 -15.00 -2.50
C LEU A 230 -9.11 -15.73 -1.27
N ARG A 231 -8.41 -16.76 -0.77
CA ARG A 231 -8.77 -17.48 0.46
C ARG A 231 -8.81 -16.55 1.67
N PHE A 232 -7.79 -15.72 1.84
CA PHE A 232 -7.75 -14.73 2.92
C PHE A 232 -8.93 -13.75 2.84
N LEU A 233 -9.31 -13.34 1.63
CA LEU A 233 -10.44 -12.44 1.42
C LEU A 233 -11.81 -13.14 1.53
N GLY A 234 -11.86 -14.47 1.45
CA GLY A 234 -13.11 -15.23 1.38
C GLY A 234 -13.79 -15.15 0.01
N LEU A 235 -12.99 -14.99 -1.05
CA LEU A 235 -13.45 -14.92 -2.43
C LEU A 235 -13.27 -16.28 -3.13
N PRO A 236 -14.19 -16.65 -4.06
CA PRO A 236 -14.04 -17.85 -4.86
C PRO A 236 -12.92 -17.69 -5.89
N SER A 237 -12.31 -18.79 -6.31
CA SER A 237 -11.47 -18.79 -7.51
C SER A 237 -12.36 -18.87 -8.75
N LEU A 238 -12.37 -17.80 -9.54
CA LEU A 238 -13.14 -17.68 -10.80
C LEU A 238 -12.21 -17.60 -12.03
N GLY A 239 -11.02 -18.20 -11.91
CA GLY A 239 -9.96 -18.15 -12.91
C GLY A 239 -8.79 -17.24 -12.51
N LEU A 240 -7.67 -17.46 -13.18
CA LEU A 240 -6.45 -16.70 -12.95
C LEU A 240 -6.44 -15.40 -13.77
N PRO A 241 -6.04 -14.27 -13.18
CA PRO A 241 -5.85 -13.03 -13.90
C PRO A 241 -4.57 -13.07 -14.74
N VAL A 242 -4.41 -12.11 -15.64
CA VAL A 242 -3.11 -11.87 -16.28
C VAL A 242 -2.18 -11.23 -15.25
N PHE A 243 -1.09 -11.94 -14.95
CA PHE A 243 -0.04 -11.44 -14.07
C PHE A 243 1.00 -10.65 -14.87
N ALA A 244 0.99 -9.34 -14.70
CA ALA A 244 1.98 -8.46 -15.32
C ALA A 244 2.81 -7.73 -14.27
N ARG A 245 4.13 -7.67 -14.49
CA ARG A 245 5.04 -6.90 -13.64
C ARG A 245 4.94 -5.42 -14.00
N HIS A 246 4.46 -4.60 -13.07
CA HIS A 246 4.32 -3.17 -13.27
C HIS A 246 5.33 -2.37 -12.45
N ASN A 247 5.73 -1.21 -12.98
CA ASN A 247 6.75 -0.32 -12.39
C ASN A 247 8.17 -0.93 -12.28
N ALA A 248 8.47 -1.94 -13.10
CA ALA A 248 9.82 -2.42 -13.35
C ALA A 248 10.55 -1.43 -14.27
N ARG A 249 10.98 -0.30 -13.72
CA ARG A 249 11.94 0.57 -14.40
C ARG A 249 13.34 -0.07 -14.33
N PRO A 250 14.26 0.28 -15.25
CA PRO A 250 15.66 -0.11 -15.13
C PRO A 250 16.16 0.21 -13.73
N ARG A 251 16.94 -0.71 -13.14
CA ARG A 251 17.54 -0.47 -11.83
C ARG A 251 18.41 0.80 -11.93
N PRO A 252 18.41 1.66 -10.90
CA PRO A 252 19.48 2.66 -10.76
C PRO A 252 20.83 1.96 -10.74
N LEU A 253 21.92 2.74 -10.84
CA LEU A 253 23.29 2.23 -10.77
C LEU A 253 23.45 1.20 -9.64
N PRO A 254 24.22 0.11 -9.86
CA PRO A 254 24.38 -0.94 -8.86
C PRO A 254 24.83 -0.35 -7.52
N ILE A 255 24.15 -0.74 -6.43
CA ILE A 255 24.54 -0.35 -5.07
C ILE A 255 25.95 -0.92 -4.81
N PRO A 256 26.93 -0.08 -4.37
CA PRO A 256 28.25 -0.57 -4.01
C PRO A 256 28.17 -1.74 -3.02
N ALA A 257 28.97 -2.79 -3.23
CA ALA A 257 28.88 -4.03 -2.45
C ALA A 257 29.04 -3.79 -0.93
N ALA A 258 29.93 -2.88 -0.53
CA ALA A 258 30.12 -2.49 0.86
C ALA A 258 28.87 -1.84 1.47
N LEU A 259 28.21 -0.94 0.73
CA LEU A 259 26.95 -0.31 1.15
C LEU A 259 25.82 -1.35 1.25
N ARG A 260 25.70 -2.25 0.26
CA ARG A 260 24.73 -3.34 0.30
C ARG A 260 24.91 -4.21 1.55
N ARG A 261 26.15 -4.60 1.86
CA ARG A 261 26.46 -5.39 3.06
C ARG A 261 26.06 -4.64 4.33
N ARG A 262 26.51 -3.39 4.50
CA ARG A 262 26.15 -2.54 5.65
C ARG A 262 24.64 -2.42 5.86
N LEU A 263 23.89 -2.19 4.78
CA LEU A 263 22.42 -2.10 4.86
C LEU A 263 21.76 -3.46 5.12
N SER A 264 22.30 -4.54 4.54
CA SER A 264 21.84 -5.90 4.83
C SER A 264 22.01 -6.25 6.30
N ASP A 265 23.16 -5.92 6.89
CA ASP A 265 23.45 -6.15 8.31
C ASP A 265 22.53 -5.29 9.19
N TYR A 266 22.31 -4.02 8.83
CA TYR A 266 21.34 -3.14 9.48
C TYR A 266 19.92 -3.73 9.50
N PHE A 267 19.47 -4.35 8.40
CA PHE A 267 18.12 -4.92 8.29
C PHE A 267 17.97 -6.31 8.91
N ALA A 268 19.06 -7.04 9.15
CA ALA A 268 19.03 -8.41 9.64
C ALA A 268 18.14 -8.62 10.90
N PRO A 269 18.24 -7.82 11.97
CA PRO A 269 17.37 -8.00 13.15
C PRO A 269 15.88 -7.75 12.86
N TRP A 270 15.57 -6.88 11.90
CA TRP A 270 14.19 -6.59 11.51
C TRP A 270 13.61 -7.69 10.62
N ASP A 271 14.42 -8.23 9.71
CA ASP A 271 14.03 -9.29 8.79
C ASP A 271 13.80 -10.61 9.52
N ALA A 272 14.61 -10.94 10.54
CA ALA A 272 14.40 -12.12 11.37
C ALA A 272 13.00 -12.15 12.02
N ARG A 273 12.47 -10.98 12.40
CA ARG A 273 11.13 -10.85 12.97
C ARG A 273 10.01 -11.11 11.96
N LEU A 274 10.28 -11.01 10.66
CA LEU A 274 9.26 -11.23 9.61
C LEU A 274 8.75 -12.66 9.55
N ARG A 275 9.52 -13.63 10.03
CA ARG A 275 9.12 -15.04 10.09
C ARG A 275 7.79 -15.25 10.78
N ARG A 276 7.47 -14.42 11.78
CA ARG A 276 6.15 -14.43 12.47
C ARG A 276 4.98 -14.30 11.49
N TRP A 277 5.07 -13.40 10.51
CA TRP A 277 3.98 -13.14 9.57
C TRP A 277 4.11 -13.92 8.25
N LEU A 278 5.34 -14.27 7.86
CA LEU A 278 5.60 -15.03 6.63
C LEU A 278 5.48 -16.55 6.84
N GLY A 279 5.66 -17.04 8.08
CA GLY A 279 5.73 -18.46 8.43
C GLY A 279 7.09 -19.11 8.19
N GLU A 280 7.98 -18.41 7.50
CA GLU A 280 9.30 -18.86 7.06
C GLU A 280 10.23 -17.64 6.91
N ASP A 281 11.51 -17.88 6.68
CA ASP A 281 12.45 -16.79 6.48
C ASP A 281 12.14 -16.01 5.18
N PRO A 282 12.36 -14.68 5.16
CA PRO A 282 12.16 -13.88 3.96
C PRO A 282 13.03 -14.39 2.82
N SER A 283 12.54 -14.36 1.58
CA SER A 283 13.22 -15.00 0.46
C SER A 283 14.60 -14.40 0.11
N TRP A 284 14.95 -13.26 0.69
CA TRP A 284 16.24 -12.56 0.50
C TRP A 284 17.24 -12.84 1.63
N ARG A 285 16.86 -13.69 2.60
CA ARG A 285 17.72 -14.19 3.68
C ARG A 285 18.04 -15.68 3.52
N CYS A 286 17.43 -16.33 2.53
CA CYS A 286 17.66 -17.72 2.15
C CYS A 286 18.78 -17.86 1.10
#